data_AF-A0A4Z2GZI3-F1
#
_entry.id   AF-A0A4Z2GZI3-F1
#
_cell.length_a   1.000
_cell.length_b   1.000
_cell.length_c   1.000
_cell.angle_alpha   90.00
_cell.angle_beta   90.00
_cell.angle_gamma   90.00
#
_symmetry.space_group_name_H-M   'P 1'
#
loop_
_entity.id
_entity.type
_entity.pdbx_description
1 polymer ?
#
loop_
_entity_poly.entity_id
_entity_poly.type
_entity_poly.pdbx_seq_one_letter_code
_entity_poly.pdbx_strand_id
1 'polypeptide(L)'
;MKIIGLEIYYVVRGSLEQSLKDGLQKFSNARRYEYWSQYVKSLVCHVADMEEEGISSFPETQMLISAWRMLLILSTTHGAAAVAGAGVIQTICLPLLSVYEVTSNGASQSFSRRSQDSACWPGVYRLCMSLMESLLKTLRYNFINDALDFVGVHQERILQCLNAVRTVQSLACLDEADHTVGFLLQLSSFCKEWQFHLPKLLRDVQVNLCYLCQSCTYLLHSKKMLHHYLQAKNGDALPPGPLARTQRAPPTPSKEAAGGGEREEAEQKALLAVQCSLLKILSKTLATLQHFTPDCCQILLDQVSLLIPLLLPNVVAFPSVCRMSPCSRLCINKKRRVLPVRQSMDLAEYRTLFVLSFTTPAFDPDVAPSFGTLLATINVALSMLGEMEKKKEPVSLSIASLASVEEIQALKSLLMFTMENCFYVLISQAVRCLKDPSILPRDKQRLKQELGSELSTLLSSLSRHFRRGSPSSPSSGVLPSTQPKPPTPGSKAGQEGQEPLIQFVQAFVRLVQR
;
A
#
# COMPACT_ATOMS: atom_id res chain seq x y z
N MET A 1 13.70 19.27 -14.40
CA MET A 1 12.84 19.95 -15.39
C MET A 1 13.03 21.47 -15.42
N LYS A 2 12.99 22.21 -14.29
CA LYS A 2 13.27 23.67 -14.30
C LYS A 2 14.70 24.01 -14.72
N ILE A 3 15.70 23.23 -14.28
CA ILE A 3 17.11 23.39 -14.67
C ILE A 3 17.28 23.15 -16.18
N ILE A 4 16.81 22.00 -16.68
CA ILE A 4 16.80 21.68 -18.12
C ILE A 4 16.03 22.73 -18.95
N GLY A 5 14.92 23.25 -18.43
CA GLY A 5 14.12 24.29 -19.11
C GLY A 5 14.81 25.67 -19.15
N LEU A 6 15.51 26.05 -18.08
CA LEU A 6 16.35 27.25 -18.03
C LEU A 6 17.58 27.09 -18.92
N GLU A 7 18.18 25.90 -18.95
CA GLU A 7 19.35 25.60 -19.78
C GLU A 7 19.02 25.58 -21.27
N ILE A 8 17.87 25.02 -21.68
CA ILE A 8 17.40 25.11 -23.09
C ILE A 8 17.19 26.57 -23.50
N TYR A 9 16.63 27.40 -22.61
CA TYR A 9 16.45 28.83 -22.86
C TYR A 9 17.79 29.56 -23.06
N TYR A 10 18.81 29.25 -22.25
CA TYR A 10 20.15 29.85 -22.39
C TYR A 10 20.97 29.27 -23.55
N VAL A 11 20.76 28.00 -23.94
CA VAL A 11 21.37 27.38 -25.14
C VAL A 11 20.88 28.09 -26.40
N VAL A 12 19.57 28.36 -26.51
CA VAL A 12 18.99 29.12 -27.63
C VAL A 12 19.50 30.57 -27.67
N ARG A 13 19.87 31.15 -26.51
CA ARG A 13 20.46 32.49 -26.40
C ARG A 13 22.00 32.53 -26.48
N GLY A 14 22.67 31.41 -26.70
CA GLY A 14 24.09 31.35 -27.05
C GLY A 14 25.10 31.54 -25.91
N SER A 15 24.67 31.68 -24.65
CA SER A 15 25.53 32.08 -23.52
C SER A 15 26.18 30.94 -22.72
N LEU A 16 26.16 29.70 -23.21
CA LEU A 16 26.80 28.57 -22.53
C LEU A 16 28.26 28.34 -22.97
N GLU A 17 29.10 27.85 -22.05
CA GLU A 17 30.44 27.35 -22.33
C GLU A 17 30.44 26.21 -23.37
N GLN A 18 31.50 26.13 -24.17
CA GLN A 18 31.58 25.18 -25.30
C GLN A 18 31.57 23.72 -24.83
N SER A 19 32.23 23.41 -23.71
CA SER A 19 32.21 22.06 -23.08
C SER A 19 30.78 21.63 -22.69
N LEU A 20 29.97 22.56 -22.18
CA LEU A 20 28.59 22.32 -21.79
C LEU A 20 27.66 22.27 -23.01
N LYS A 21 27.90 23.08 -24.05
CA LYS A 21 27.21 22.97 -25.35
C LYS A 21 27.49 21.62 -26.02
N ASP A 22 28.74 21.18 -26.05
CA ASP A 22 29.13 19.88 -26.61
C ASP A 22 28.53 18.72 -25.78
N GLY A 23 28.47 18.85 -24.46
CA GLY A 23 27.79 17.92 -23.56
C GLY A 23 26.27 17.87 -23.81
N LEU A 24 25.62 19.02 -23.96
CA LEU A 24 24.18 19.14 -24.23
C LEU A 24 23.81 18.73 -25.66
N GLN A 25 24.71 18.89 -26.62
CA GLN A 25 24.53 18.46 -28.01
C GLN A 25 24.76 16.96 -28.16
N LYS A 26 25.72 16.37 -27.43
CA LYS A 26 25.83 14.91 -27.26
C LYS A 26 24.60 14.34 -26.55
N PHE A 27 24.13 15.02 -25.49
CA PHE A 27 22.88 14.69 -24.81
C PHE A 27 21.67 14.80 -25.75
N SER A 28 21.58 15.80 -26.63
CA SER A 28 20.46 15.92 -27.58
C SER A 28 20.51 14.91 -28.73
N ASN A 29 21.71 14.62 -29.28
CA ASN A 29 21.86 13.93 -30.56
C ASN A 29 22.03 12.41 -30.46
N ALA A 30 22.35 11.87 -29.29
CA ALA A 30 22.44 10.43 -29.08
C ALA A 30 22.04 10.05 -27.66
N ARG A 31 21.19 9.01 -27.54
CA ARG A 31 21.35 7.99 -26.50
C ARG A 31 21.49 8.52 -25.06
N ARG A 32 20.78 9.59 -24.67
CA ARG A 32 20.76 10.17 -23.31
C ARG A 32 20.69 9.11 -22.23
N TYR A 33 19.76 8.19 -22.42
CA TYR A 33 19.51 7.11 -21.49
C TYR A 33 20.67 6.11 -21.44
N GLU A 34 21.35 5.86 -22.56
CA GLU A 34 22.52 4.99 -22.61
C GLU A 34 23.72 5.63 -21.92
N TYR A 35 24.03 6.90 -22.20
CA TYR A 35 25.10 7.63 -21.51
C TYR A 35 24.86 7.67 -20.00
N TRP A 36 23.66 8.07 -19.56
CA TRP A 36 23.30 8.08 -18.15
C TRP A 36 23.37 6.69 -17.52
N SER A 37 22.92 5.66 -18.23
CA SER A 37 23.00 4.29 -17.75
C SER A 37 24.44 3.82 -17.61
N GLN A 38 25.33 4.13 -18.56
CA GLN A 38 26.75 3.79 -18.47
C GLN A 38 27.46 4.55 -17.34
N TYR A 39 27.11 5.82 -17.15
CA TYR A 39 27.61 6.60 -16.02
C TYR A 39 27.19 5.98 -14.68
N VAL A 40 25.91 5.62 -14.53
CA VAL A 40 25.41 4.94 -13.32
C VAL A 40 26.13 3.61 -13.11
N LYS A 41 26.33 2.81 -14.16
CA LYS A 41 27.10 1.56 -14.05
C LYS A 41 28.52 1.77 -13.55
N SER A 42 29.24 2.70 -14.16
CA SER A 42 30.62 3.02 -13.75
C SER A 42 30.67 3.47 -12.29
N LEU A 43 29.68 4.25 -11.86
CA LEU A 43 29.60 4.73 -10.48
C LEU A 43 29.26 3.60 -9.50
N VAL A 44 28.38 2.67 -9.89
CA VAL A 44 28.06 1.47 -9.09
C VAL A 44 29.30 0.60 -8.89
N CYS A 45 30.04 0.29 -9.96
CA CYS A 45 31.27 -0.49 -9.85
C CYS A 45 32.28 0.23 -8.95
N HIS A 46 32.51 1.51 -9.17
CA HIS A 46 33.45 2.29 -8.37
C HIS A 46 33.10 2.30 -6.88
N VAL A 47 31.83 2.52 -6.52
CA VAL A 47 31.40 2.52 -5.11
C VAL A 47 31.48 1.12 -4.49
N ALA A 48 31.20 0.07 -5.27
CA ALA A 48 31.35 -1.32 -4.80
C ALA A 48 32.83 -1.66 -4.53
N ASP A 49 33.74 -1.32 -5.46
CA ASP A 49 35.18 -1.54 -5.30
C ASP A 49 35.72 -0.79 -4.07
N MET A 50 35.29 0.47 -3.86
CA MET A 50 35.71 1.26 -2.69
C MET A 50 35.16 0.72 -1.36
N GLU A 51 34.00 0.07 -1.35
CA GLU A 51 33.45 -0.55 -0.14
C GLU A 51 34.25 -1.80 0.25
N GLU A 52 34.70 -2.61 -0.72
CA GLU A 52 35.60 -3.74 -0.48
C GLU A 52 36.95 -3.28 0.09
N GLU A 53 37.45 -2.12 -0.36
CA GLU A 53 38.69 -1.52 0.15
C GLU A 53 38.51 -0.79 1.50
N GLY A 54 37.27 -0.62 1.98
CA GLY A 54 36.95 0.10 3.22
C GLY A 54 37.10 1.62 3.14
N ILE A 55 37.14 2.18 1.92
CA ILE A 55 37.37 3.60 1.63
C ILE A 55 36.07 4.21 1.07
N SER A 56 34.94 4.10 1.78
CA SER A 56 33.72 4.76 1.32
C SER A 56 33.74 6.24 1.71
N SER A 57 33.57 7.09 0.70
CA SER A 57 33.62 8.54 0.83
C SER A 57 32.21 9.13 0.67
N PHE A 58 31.82 10.04 1.58
CA PHE A 58 30.46 10.59 1.68
C PHE A 58 29.95 11.26 0.38
N PRO A 59 30.77 12.02 -0.37
CA PRO A 59 30.39 12.58 -1.68
C PRO A 59 29.95 11.55 -2.72
N GLU A 60 30.67 10.43 -2.84
CA GLU A 60 30.46 9.38 -3.85
C GLU A 60 29.15 8.64 -3.59
N THR A 61 28.85 8.39 -2.32
CA THR A 61 27.54 7.88 -1.86
C THR A 61 26.39 8.80 -2.27
N GLN A 62 26.53 10.12 -2.07
CA GLN A 62 25.51 11.09 -2.45
C GLN A 62 25.36 11.20 -3.98
N MET A 63 26.47 11.09 -4.72
CA MET A 63 26.47 11.04 -6.17
C MET A 63 25.71 9.82 -6.68
N LEU A 64 25.94 8.64 -6.09
CA LEU A 64 25.25 7.40 -6.49
C LEU A 64 23.74 7.49 -6.26
N ILE A 65 23.32 7.97 -5.08
CA ILE A 65 21.91 8.19 -4.76
C ILE A 65 21.28 9.19 -5.74
N SER A 66 21.99 10.28 -6.05
CA SER A 66 21.52 11.32 -6.97
C SER A 66 21.39 10.80 -8.41
N ALA A 67 22.37 10.03 -8.87
CA ALA A 67 22.36 9.40 -10.18
C ALA A 67 21.19 8.40 -10.31
N TRP A 68 20.93 7.60 -9.27
CA TRP A 68 19.78 6.70 -9.25
C TRP A 68 18.43 7.43 -9.25
N ARG A 69 18.30 8.51 -8.48
CA ARG A 69 17.09 9.36 -8.53
C ARG A 69 16.85 9.92 -9.93
N MET A 70 17.90 10.35 -10.61
CA MET A 70 17.80 10.82 -11.99
C MET A 70 17.36 9.70 -12.93
N LEU A 71 17.94 8.51 -12.80
CA LEU A 71 17.59 7.35 -13.63
C LEU A 71 16.12 6.93 -13.45
N LEU A 72 15.61 6.98 -12.21
CA LEU A 72 14.19 6.77 -11.89
C LEU A 72 13.30 7.83 -12.56
N ILE A 73 13.68 9.10 -12.54
CA ILE A 73 12.92 10.15 -13.24
C ILE A 73 12.91 9.87 -14.75
N LEU A 74 14.05 9.49 -15.32
CA LEU A 74 14.17 9.18 -16.75
C LEU A 74 13.31 7.97 -17.16
N SER A 75 13.18 6.95 -16.30
CA SER A 75 12.35 5.77 -16.57
C SER A 75 10.85 6.03 -16.57
N THR A 76 10.38 7.15 -15.97
CA THR A 76 8.96 7.55 -16.00
C THR A 76 8.53 8.24 -17.30
N THR A 77 9.46 8.44 -18.23
CA THR A 77 9.23 9.09 -19.53
C THR A 77 9.44 8.09 -20.69
N HIS A 78 9.61 8.56 -21.92
CA HIS A 78 9.96 7.71 -23.09
C HIS A 78 11.30 6.95 -22.95
N GLY A 79 12.02 7.12 -21.83
CA GLY A 79 13.32 6.49 -21.55
C GLY A 79 13.29 5.06 -21.00
N ALA A 80 12.15 4.53 -20.60
CA ALA A 80 12.07 3.24 -19.92
C ALA A 80 12.77 2.10 -20.68
N ALA A 81 12.51 1.98 -21.99
CA ALA A 81 13.10 0.91 -22.81
C ALA A 81 14.61 1.02 -22.93
N ALA A 82 15.12 2.25 -23.00
CA ALA A 82 16.55 2.49 -23.10
C ALA A 82 17.27 2.25 -21.76
N VAL A 83 16.65 2.59 -20.63
CA VAL A 83 17.19 2.28 -19.29
C VAL A 83 17.21 0.76 -19.05
N ALA A 84 16.14 0.05 -19.39
CA ALA A 84 16.10 -1.41 -19.29
C ALA A 84 17.14 -2.08 -20.19
N GLY A 85 17.20 -1.67 -21.47
CA GLY A 85 18.14 -2.23 -22.44
C GLY A 85 19.61 -1.86 -22.19
N ALA A 86 19.88 -0.82 -21.39
CA ALA A 86 21.24 -0.43 -21.07
C ALA A 86 21.91 -1.38 -20.07
N GLY A 87 21.18 -2.28 -19.42
CA GLY A 87 21.74 -3.32 -18.56
C GLY A 87 22.13 -2.87 -17.14
N VAL A 88 21.55 -1.76 -16.65
CA VAL A 88 21.87 -1.19 -15.33
C VAL A 88 21.43 -2.13 -14.20
N ILE A 89 20.30 -2.81 -14.37
CA ILE A 89 19.74 -3.74 -13.39
C ILE A 89 20.72 -4.87 -13.10
N GLN A 90 21.26 -5.48 -14.15
CA GLN A 90 22.21 -6.57 -14.05
C GLN A 90 23.51 -6.14 -13.33
N THR A 91 23.92 -4.89 -13.52
CA THR A 91 25.14 -4.35 -12.90
C THR A 91 24.95 -4.11 -11.39
N ILE A 92 23.74 -3.72 -10.97
CA ILE A 92 23.45 -3.38 -9.57
C ILE A 92 23.02 -4.59 -8.72
N CYS A 93 22.61 -5.71 -9.33
CA CYS A 93 22.12 -6.90 -8.62
C CYS A 93 23.12 -7.45 -7.57
N LEU A 94 24.40 -7.62 -7.91
CA LEU A 94 25.38 -8.17 -6.97
C LEU A 94 25.78 -7.17 -5.87
N PRO A 95 26.11 -5.90 -6.17
CA PRO A 95 26.40 -4.91 -5.13
C PRO A 95 25.27 -4.73 -4.12
N LEU A 96 24.01 -4.88 -4.53
CA LEU A 96 22.86 -4.79 -3.62
C LEU A 96 22.78 -5.92 -2.58
N LEU A 97 23.54 -7.00 -2.74
CA LEU A 97 23.59 -8.08 -1.74
C LEU A 97 24.25 -7.62 -0.43
N SER A 98 25.07 -6.56 -0.43
CA SER A 98 25.65 -6.00 0.81
C SER A 98 24.59 -5.53 1.81
N VAL A 99 23.37 -5.20 1.33
CA VAL A 99 22.23 -4.81 2.17
C VAL A 99 21.76 -5.97 3.09
N TYR A 100 22.15 -7.20 2.79
CA TYR A 100 21.68 -8.41 3.46
C TYR A 100 22.41 -8.61 4.79
N GLU A 101 23.67 -8.17 4.87
CA GLU A 101 24.56 -8.35 6.02
C GLU A 101 24.15 -7.52 7.24
N VAL A 102 23.45 -6.40 7.04
CA VAL A 102 22.94 -5.55 8.12
C VAL A 102 21.90 -6.27 9.00
N THR A 103 21.37 -7.40 8.52
CA THR A 103 20.24 -8.12 9.14
C THR A 103 20.57 -9.54 9.64
N SER A 104 21.74 -10.11 9.33
CA SER A 104 22.04 -11.53 9.61
C SER A 104 22.65 -11.83 10.99
N ASN A 105 23.21 -10.84 11.69
CA ASN A 105 23.85 -11.07 12.99
C ASN A 105 22.84 -11.07 14.14
N GLY A 106 22.18 -12.21 14.34
CA GLY A 106 21.36 -12.55 15.52
C GLY A 106 22.15 -12.74 16.83
N ALA A 107 23.32 -12.12 16.97
CA ALA A 107 24.08 -12.06 18.21
C ALA A 107 24.21 -10.59 18.60
N SER A 108 23.86 -10.28 19.86
CA SER A 108 24.06 -8.97 20.49
C SER A 108 25.47 -8.43 20.23
N GLN A 109 25.66 -7.68 19.16
CA GLN A 109 26.84 -6.87 18.98
C GLN A 109 26.55 -5.50 19.58
N SER A 110 27.17 -5.31 20.74
CA SER A 110 27.54 -4.02 21.30
C SER A 110 27.73 -2.98 20.20
N PHE A 111 27.09 -1.82 20.35
CA PHE A 111 27.28 -0.63 19.54
C PHE A 111 28.77 -0.25 19.52
N SER A 112 29.53 -0.86 18.63
CA SER A 112 30.82 -0.33 18.22
C SER A 112 30.52 0.82 17.27
N ARG A 113 31.04 2.00 17.61
CA ARG A 113 30.92 3.25 16.84
C ARG A 113 31.55 3.08 15.46
N ARG A 114 30.88 2.39 14.54
CA ARG A 114 30.99 2.73 13.12
C ARG A 114 30.14 3.97 12.93
N SER A 115 30.76 5.02 12.39
CA SER A 115 30.13 6.29 12.07
C SER A 115 28.69 6.09 11.56
N GLN A 116 27.78 6.97 11.97
CA GLN A 116 26.42 7.09 11.45
C GLN A 116 26.33 7.33 9.92
N ASP A 117 27.46 7.34 9.20
CA ASP A 117 27.60 7.51 7.74
C ASP A 117 27.80 6.18 6.95
N SER A 118 27.51 5.02 7.54
CA SER A 118 27.89 3.72 6.98
C SER A 118 26.78 3.05 6.14
N ALA A 119 26.97 3.04 4.81
CA ALA A 119 26.29 2.32 3.71
C ALA A 119 25.17 3.07 2.95
N CYS A 120 25.46 3.45 1.70
CA CYS A 120 24.51 4.03 0.75
C CYS A 120 23.47 3.03 0.22
N TRP A 121 23.79 1.74 0.31
CA TRP A 121 23.07 0.67 -0.37
C TRP A 121 21.62 0.48 0.05
N PRO A 122 21.19 0.66 1.32
CA PRO A 122 19.76 0.64 1.66
C PRO A 122 18.96 1.77 0.98
N GLY A 123 19.58 2.93 0.74
CA GLY A 123 18.99 4.01 -0.04
C GLY A 123 18.88 3.66 -1.52
N VAL A 124 19.97 3.11 -2.08
CA VAL A 124 20.04 2.66 -3.48
C VAL A 124 19.07 1.51 -3.75
N TYR A 125 18.94 0.55 -2.85
CA TYR A 125 18.00 -0.56 -2.94
C TYR A 125 16.55 -0.06 -3.07
N ARG A 126 16.14 0.89 -2.21
CA ARG A 126 14.80 1.50 -2.29
C ARG A 126 14.55 2.19 -3.64
N LEU A 127 15.52 2.95 -4.14
CA LEU A 127 15.43 3.57 -5.46
C LEU A 127 15.37 2.53 -6.59
N CYS A 128 16.10 1.43 -6.45
CA CYS A 128 16.05 0.30 -7.38
C CYS A 128 14.67 -0.36 -7.37
N MET A 129 14.06 -0.62 -6.21
CA MET A 129 12.69 -1.15 -6.13
C MET A 129 11.68 -0.24 -6.84
N SER A 130 11.77 1.08 -6.64
CA SER A 130 10.94 2.08 -7.35
C SER A 130 11.15 2.05 -8.86
N LEU A 131 12.39 1.86 -9.30
CA LEU A 131 12.71 1.76 -10.72
C LEU A 131 12.13 0.48 -11.31
N MET A 132 12.33 -0.66 -10.65
CA MET A 132 11.77 -1.94 -11.08
C MET A 132 10.25 -1.88 -11.19
N GLU A 133 9.59 -1.24 -10.21
CA GLU A 133 8.16 -0.92 -10.26
C GLU A 133 7.82 -0.09 -11.52
N SER A 134 8.52 1.02 -11.76
CA SER A 134 8.28 1.93 -12.89
C SER A 134 8.51 1.24 -14.24
N LEU A 135 9.59 0.48 -14.38
CA LEU A 135 9.96 -0.21 -15.62
C LEU A 135 8.95 -1.32 -15.92
N LEU A 136 8.58 -2.14 -14.94
CA LEU A 136 7.61 -3.21 -15.13
C LEU A 136 6.21 -2.67 -15.46
N LYS A 137 5.82 -1.57 -14.81
CA LYS A 137 4.56 -0.87 -15.12
C LYS A 137 4.51 -0.35 -16.56
N THR A 138 5.63 0.17 -17.06
CA THR A 138 5.73 0.84 -18.37
C THR A 138 5.94 -0.15 -19.51
N LEU A 139 6.92 -1.07 -19.37
CA LEU A 139 7.35 -2.00 -20.41
C LEU A 139 6.57 -3.32 -20.39
N ARG A 140 5.93 -3.66 -19.27
CA ARG A 140 5.08 -4.85 -19.11
C ARG A 140 5.83 -6.13 -19.49
N TYR A 141 5.27 -6.94 -20.39
CA TYR A 141 5.85 -8.24 -20.79
C TYR A 141 7.26 -8.12 -21.40
N ASN A 142 7.68 -6.95 -21.89
CA ASN A 142 9.03 -6.75 -22.42
C ASN A 142 10.11 -6.70 -21.32
N PHE A 143 9.71 -6.56 -20.05
CA PHE A 143 10.62 -6.44 -18.91
C PHE A 143 10.35 -7.51 -17.83
N ILE A 144 9.42 -8.43 -18.08
CA ILE A 144 9.01 -9.42 -17.07
C ILE A 144 10.16 -10.36 -16.68
N ASN A 145 11.00 -10.75 -17.64
CA ASN A 145 12.14 -11.63 -17.37
C ASN A 145 13.16 -10.94 -16.45
N ASP A 146 13.58 -9.71 -16.77
CA ASP A 146 14.48 -8.93 -15.91
C ASP A 146 13.89 -8.72 -14.51
N ALA A 147 12.57 -8.51 -14.40
CA ALA A 147 11.89 -8.37 -13.12
C ALA A 147 11.88 -9.68 -12.31
N LEU A 148 11.66 -10.82 -12.97
CA LEU A 148 11.68 -12.13 -12.32
C LEU A 148 13.10 -12.54 -11.91
N ASP A 149 14.10 -12.27 -12.74
CA ASP A 149 15.52 -12.51 -12.42
C ASP A 149 15.93 -11.69 -11.19
N PHE A 150 15.57 -10.41 -11.15
CA PHE A 150 15.82 -9.53 -10.01
C PHE A 150 15.15 -10.04 -8.72
N VAL A 151 13.87 -10.42 -8.78
CA VAL A 151 13.15 -10.97 -7.62
C VAL A 151 13.71 -12.32 -7.18
N GLY A 152 14.19 -13.13 -8.11
CA GLY A 152 14.87 -14.40 -7.84
C GLY A 152 16.17 -14.20 -7.07
N VAL A 153 17.01 -13.25 -7.51
CA VAL A 153 18.25 -12.88 -6.81
C VAL A 153 17.92 -12.28 -5.44
N HIS A 154 16.90 -11.42 -5.36
CA HIS A 154 16.63 -10.65 -4.15
C HIS A 154 15.53 -11.22 -3.23
N GLN A 155 15.23 -12.50 -3.35
CA GLN A 155 14.12 -13.14 -2.65
C GLN A 155 14.21 -13.02 -1.12
N GLU A 156 15.40 -13.22 -0.54
CA GLU A 156 15.58 -13.23 0.91
C GLU A 156 15.31 -11.84 1.49
N ARG A 157 15.84 -10.79 0.84
CA ARG A 157 15.62 -9.41 1.28
C ARG A 157 14.16 -8.99 1.15
N ILE A 158 13.50 -9.39 0.05
CA ILE A 158 12.06 -9.12 -0.13
C ILE A 158 11.26 -9.75 1.03
N LEU A 159 11.51 -11.02 1.35
CA LEU A 159 10.81 -11.71 2.44
C LEU A 159 11.15 -11.11 3.81
N GLN A 160 12.41 -10.74 4.06
CA GLN A 160 12.83 -10.04 5.28
C GLN A 160 12.12 -8.69 5.41
N CYS A 161 12.02 -7.91 4.32
CA CYS A 161 11.35 -6.62 4.30
C CYS A 161 9.87 -6.75 4.67
N LEU A 162 9.15 -7.71 4.09
CA LEU A 162 7.74 -7.97 4.43
C LEU A 162 7.56 -8.35 5.91
N ASN A 163 8.52 -9.08 6.49
CA ASN A 163 8.50 -9.45 7.91
C ASN A 163 8.97 -8.34 8.86
N ALA A 164 9.80 -7.41 8.40
CA ALA A 164 10.36 -6.35 9.25
C ALA A 164 9.28 -5.42 9.82
N VAL A 165 8.17 -5.24 9.09
CA VAL A 165 7.00 -4.47 9.56
C VAL A 165 6.31 -5.16 10.74
N ARG A 166 6.39 -6.50 10.86
CA ARG A 166 5.83 -7.24 12.00
C ARG A 166 6.59 -6.96 13.29
N THR A 167 7.92 -6.90 13.20
CA THR A 167 8.81 -6.63 14.35
C THR A 167 9.11 -5.14 14.55
N VAL A 168 8.60 -4.29 13.66
CA VAL A 168 8.72 -2.83 13.62
C VAL A 168 10.11 -2.30 14.03
N GLN A 169 11.14 -2.65 13.25
CA GLN A 169 12.54 -2.38 13.60
C GLN A 169 12.94 -0.90 13.44
N SER A 170 12.35 -0.16 12.48
CA SER A 170 12.63 1.28 12.28
C SER A 170 11.65 1.96 11.30
N LEU A 171 11.60 3.30 11.29
CA LEU A 171 10.84 4.04 10.27
C LEU A 171 11.33 3.78 8.84
N ALA A 172 12.62 3.43 8.67
CA ALA A 172 13.18 3.09 7.37
C ALA A 172 12.61 1.77 6.82
N CYS A 173 12.21 0.83 7.69
CA CYS A 173 11.61 -0.43 7.23
C CYS A 173 10.21 -0.22 6.62
N LEU A 174 9.45 0.79 7.08
CA LEU A 174 8.15 1.14 6.47
C LEU A 174 8.35 1.73 5.07
N ASP A 175 9.35 2.59 4.91
CA ASP A 175 9.69 3.17 3.62
C ASP A 175 10.16 2.10 2.63
N GLU A 176 11.02 1.17 3.07
CA GLU A 176 11.43 0.03 2.24
C GLU A 176 10.27 -0.91 1.89
N ALA A 177 9.37 -1.19 2.84
CA ALA A 177 8.18 -2.00 2.61
C ALA A 177 7.23 -1.35 1.61
N ASP A 178 7.05 -0.02 1.65
CA ASP A 178 6.17 0.68 0.71
C ASP A 178 6.63 0.55 -0.75
N HIS A 179 7.94 0.68 -1.00
CA HIS A 179 8.53 0.47 -2.32
C HIS A 179 8.52 -1.00 -2.72
N THR A 180 8.82 -1.91 -1.77
CA THR A 180 8.83 -3.35 -2.02
C THR A 180 7.46 -3.86 -2.44
N VAL A 181 6.42 -3.55 -1.68
CA VAL A 181 5.05 -3.94 -2.01
C VAL A 181 4.56 -3.23 -3.28
N GLY A 182 5.02 -2.00 -3.55
CA GLY A 182 4.75 -1.29 -4.81
C GLY A 182 5.22 -2.08 -6.04
N PHE A 183 6.46 -2.58 -6.01
CA PHE A 183 6.98 -3.46 -7.05
C PHE A 183 6.24 -4.80 -7.14
N LEU A 184 6.00 -5.45 -5.99
CA LEU A 184 5.25 -6.72 -5.96
C LEU A 184 3.84 -6.58 -6.51
N LEU A 185 3.18 -5.44 -6.29
CA LEU A 185 1.88 -5.13 -6.88
C LEU A 185 1.95 -5.14 -8.42
N GLN A 186 2.96 -4.52 -9.02
CA GLN A 186 3.12 -4.56 -10.48
C GLN A 186 3.40 -5.97 -10.98
N LEU A 187 4.26 -6.72 -10.29
CA LEU A 187 4.62 -8.09 -10.65
C LEU A 187 3.45 -9.07 -10.51
N SER A 188 2.57 -8.87 -9.53
CA SER A 188 1.38 -9.71 -9.35
C SER A 188 0.42 -9.69 -10.54
N SER A 189 0.52 -8.67 -11.41
CA SER A 189 -0.25 -8.64 -12.67
C SER A 189 0.22 -9.65 -13.72
N PHE A 190 1.36 -10.30 -13.49
CA PHE A 190 1.98 -11.36 -14.30
C PHE A 190 2.10 -12.66 -13.48
N CYS A 191 1.03 -12.99 -12.74
CA CYS A 191 1.04 -14.10 -11.78
C CYS A 191 1.34 -15.46 -12.44
N LYS A 192 0.94 -15.68 -13.70
CA LYS A 192 1.15 -16.96 -14.38
C LYS A 192 2.61 -17.15 -14.75
N GLU A 193 3.23 -16.11 -15.28
CA GLU A 193 4.67 -16.07 -15.58
C GLU A 193 5.45 -16.25 -14.28
N TRP A 194 5.10 -15.51 -13.23
CA TRP A 194 5.77 -15.65 -11.94
C TRP A 194 5.61 -17.07 -11.36
N GLN A 195 4.41 -17.64 -11.40
CA GLN A 195 4.17 -19.00 -10.94
C GLN A 195 4.99 -20.04 -11.72
N PHE A 196 5.16 -19.84 -13.02
CA PHE A 196 5.96 -20.72 -13.87
C PHE A 196 7.45 -20.64 -13.53
N HIS A 197 7.99 -19.42 -13.39
CA HIS A 197 9.42 -19.21 -13.18
C HIS A 197 9.87 -19.45 -11.72
N LEU A 198 9.12 -18.94 -10.74
CA LEU A 198 9.50 -18.95 -9.32
C LEU A 198 8.32 -19.39 -8.42
N PRO A 199 7.81 -20.63 -8.56
CA PRO A 199 6.60 -21.09 -7.87
C PRO A 199 6.73 -21.11 -6.35
N LYS A 200 7.92 -21.39 -5.80
CA LYS A 200 8.14 -21.40 -4.35
C LYS A 200 8.08 -19.98 -3.79
N LEU A 201 8.82 -19.06 -4.40
CA LEU A 201 8.87 -17.67 -3.97
C LEU A 201 7.51 -16.98 -4.07
N LEU A 202 6.72 -17.24 -5.12
CA LEU A 202 5.36 -16.71 -5.22
C LEU A 202 4.51 -17.11 -4.00
N ARG A 203 4.62 -18.36 -3.54
CA ARG A 203 3.90 -18.84 -2.34
C ARG A 203 4.38 -18.14 -1.08
N ASP A 204 5.69 -18.02 -0.94
CA ASP A 204 6.28 -17.39 0.23
C ASP A 204 5.86 -15.91 0.29
N VAL A 205 5.87 -15.20 -0.84
CA VAL A 205 5.37 -13.82 -0.93
C VAL A 205 3.87 -13.74 -0.62
N GLN A 206 3.04 -14.64 -1.16
CA GLN A 206 1.59 -14.67 -0.85
C GLN A 206 1.33 -14.78 0.65
N VAL A 207 2.03 -15.70 1.33
CA VAL A 207 1.92 -15.89 2.78
C VAL A 207 2.39 -14.64 3.53
N ASN A 208 3.55 -14.10 3.18
CA ASN A 208 4.12 -12.93 3.84
C ASN A 208 3.27 -11.67 3.64
N LEU A 209 2.61 -11.50 2.48
CA LEU A 209 1.65 -10.41 2.26
C LEU A 209 0.41 -10.53 3.16
N CYS A 210 -0.05 -11.75 3.47
CA CYS A 210 -1.15 -11.96 4.41
C CYS A 210 -0.74 -11.56 5.83
N TYR A 211 0.46 -11.92 6.27
CA TYR A 211 1.01 -11.50 7.56
C TYR A 211 1.29 -9.99 7.63
N LEU A 212 1.72 -9.38 6.52
CA LEU A 212 1.88 -7.94 6.42
C LEU A 212 0.54 -7.22 6.56
N CYS A 213 -0.51 -7.71 5.92
CA CYS A 213 -1.88 -7.22 6.09
C CYS A 213 -2.29 -7.25 7.57
N GLN A 214 -2.09 -8.39 8.25
CA GLN A 214 -2.38 -8.52 9.69
C GLN A 214 -1.59 -7.53 10.55
N SER A 215 -0.28 -7.40 10.28
CA SER A 215 0.62 -6.53 11.03
C SER A 215 0.20 -5.07 10.89
N CYS A 216 -0.05 -4.61 9.66
CA CYS A 216 -0.54 -3.24 9.41
C CYS A 216 -1.89 -2.99 10.10
N THR A 217 -2.83 -3.93 10.01
CA THR A 217 -4.15 -3.79 10.62
C THR A 217 -4.07 -3.69 12.14
N TYR A 218 -3.25 -4.53 12.78
CA TYR A 218 -3.05 -4.46 14.22
C TYR A 218 -2.41 -3.13 14.66
N LEU A 219 -1.36 -2.69 13.96
CA LEU A 219 -0.66 -1.45 14.29
C LEU A 219 -1.55 -0.21 14.10
N LEU A 220 -2.41 -0.22 13.07
CA LEU A 220 -3.39 0.84 12.84
C LEU A 220 -4.54 0.81 13.86
N HIS A 221 -4.90 -0.37 14.38
CA HIS A 221 -5.91 -0.51 15.43
C HIS A 221 -5.40 -0.02 16.80
N SER A 222 -4.16 -0.36 17.18
CA SER A 222 -3.60 -0.06 18.50
C SER A 222 -2.73 1.21 18.51
N LYS A 223 -3.35 2.38 18.67
CA LYS A 223 -2.64 3.68 18.83
C LYS A 223 -1.58 3.65 19.95
N LYS A 224 -1.83 2.89 21.03
CA LYS A 224 -0.89 2.74 22.16
C LYS A 224 0.41 2.04 21.75
N MET A 225 0.33 0.98 20.95
CA MET A 225 1.53 0.29 20.45
C MET A 225 2.35 1.20 19.53
N LEU A 226 1.67 2.03 18.74
CA LEU A 226 2.32 3.02 17.88
C LEU A 226 3.05 4.11 18.68
N HIS A 227 2.50 4.53 19.82
CA HIS A 227 3.17 5.45 20.74
C HIS A 227 4.40 4.83 21.40
N HIS A 228 4.30 3.59 21.90
CA HIS A 228 5.45 2.87 22.44
C HIS A 228 6.56 2.70 21.40
N TYR A 229 6.20 2.46 20.14
CA TYR A 229 7.12 2.38 19.01
C TYR A 229 7.91 3.68 18.77
N LEU A 230 7.24 4.84 18.79
CA LEU A 230 7.90 6.13 18.62
C LEU A 230 8.79 6.49 19.82
N GLN A 231 8.41 6.10 21.04
CA GLN A 231 9.16 6.40 22.26
C GLN A 231 10.39 5.51 22.45
N ALA A 232 10.31 4.21 22.12
CA ALA A 232 11.44 3.27 22.23
C ALA A 232 12.62 3.62 21.31
N LYS A 233 12.37 4.36 20.21
CA LYS A 233 13.40 4.85 19.30
C LYS A 233 14.04 6.17 19.74
N ASN A 234 13.31 6.98 20.51
CA ASN A 234 13.80 8.27 21.02
C ASN A 234 14.58 8.14 22.35
N GLY A 235 14.60 6.95 22.94
CA GLY A 235 15.28 6.67 24.21
C GLY A 235 16.61 5.94 24.03
N ASP A 236 17.69 6.70 23.85
CA ASP A 236 18.99 6.36 24.48
C ASP A 236 18.81 6.48 26.01
N ALA A 237 18.00 5.58 26.59
CA ALA A 237 17.82 5.51 28.02
C ALA A 237 19.08 4.87 28.61
N LEU A 238 19.97 5.74 29.07
CA LEU A 238 21.09 5.46 29.97
C LEU A 238 20.71 4.34 30.97
N PRO A 239 21.55 3.33 31.22
CA PRO A 239 21.27 2.32 32.23
C PRO A 239 21.09 3.00 33.61
N PRO A 240 20.23 2.45 34.50
CA PRO A 240 20.08 2.98 35.85
C PRO A 240 21.38 2.75 36.62
N GLY A 241 22.25 3.76 36.65
CA GLY A 241 23.41 3.80 37.54
C GLY A 241 22.95 3.90 39.01
N PRO A 242 23.69 3.30 39.95
CA PRO A 242 23.21 3.09 41.30
C PRO A 242 23.07 4.39 42.09
N LEU A 243 22.00 4.43 42.87
CA LEU A 243 21.58 5.46 43.83
C LEU A 243 22.76 6.14 44.56
N ALA A 244 22.91 7.45 44.36
CA ALA A 244 23.64 8.33 45.28
C ALA A 244 22.67 9.32 45.93
N ARG A 245 22.73 9.34 47.27
CA ARG A 245 21.81 9.97 48.22
C ARG A 245 22.08 11.48 48.34
N THR A 246 20.99 12.25 48.49
CA THR A 246 20.87 13.52 49.24
C THR A 246 21.61 14.77 48.74
N GLN A 247 20.87 15.79 48.29
CA GLN A 247 20.63 17.05 49.04
C GLN A 247 19.64 17.95 48.29
N ARG A 248 18.70 18.53 49.05
CA ARG A 248 17.54 19.30 48.61
C ARG A 248 17.84 20.79 48.83
N ALA A 249 17.73 21.61 47.79
CA ALA A 249 17.72 23.08 47.87
C ALA A 249 16.39 23.62 47.28
N PRO A 250 15.88 24.78 47.75
CA PRO A 250 14.47 25.17 47.64
C PRO A 250 14.08 25.74 46.27
N PRO A 251 12.79 25.72 45.89
CA PRO A 251 12.34 26.04 44.53
C PRO A 251 12.16 27.56 44.33
N THR A 252 12.76 28.10 43.27
CA THR A 252 12.36 29.38 42.66
C THR A 252 11.38 29.11 41.51
N PRO A 253 10.22 29.78 41.43
CA PRO A 253 9.26 29.56 40.36
C PRO A 253 9.57 30.46 39.17
N SER A 254 10.10 29.90 38.08
CA SER A 254 10.16 30.62 36.81
C SER A 254 10.21 29.68 35.60
N LYS A 255 9.10 29.69 34.85
CA LYS A 255 8.96 29.34 33.42
C LYS A 255 9.25 27.90 32.99
N GLU A 256 8.34 26.98 33.31
CA GLU A 256 8.12 25.76 32.52
C GLU A 256 6.68 25.75 32.01
N ALA A 257 6.42 26.41 30.88
CA ALA A 257 5.13 26.29 30.17
C ALA A 257 5.22 26.50 28.65
N ALA A 258 6.40 26.73 28.09
CA ALA A 258 6.54 27.04 26.65
C ALA A 258 7.05 25.87 25.79
N GLY A 259 7.63 24.81 26.38
CA GLY A 259 8.24 23.70 25.63
C GLY A 259 7.39 22.43 25.49
N GLY A 260 6.24 22.34 26.17
CA GLY A 260 5.40 21.13 26.18
C GLY A 260 4.53 20.97 24.93
N GLY A 261 3.91 22.06 24.46
CA GLY A 261 2.96 22.03 23.34
C GLY A 261 3.60 21.69 21.99
N GLU A 262 4.78 22.24 21.69
CA GLU A 262 5.48 21.99 20.42
C GLU A 262 5.98 20.55 20.30
N ARG A 263 6.38 19.93 21.42
CA ARG A 263 6.81 18.54 21.47
C ARG A 263 5.64 17.56 21.29
N GLU A 264 4.50 17.83 21.92
CA GLU A 264 3.29 17.03 21.77
C GLU A 264 2.73 17.10 20.35
N GLU A 265 2.77 18.27 19.72
CA GLU A 265 2.37 18.45 18.31
C GLU A 265 3.29 17.69 17.34
N ALA A 266 4.61 17.73 17.56
CA ALA A 266 5.58 17.00 16.75
C ALA A 266 5.42 15.48 16.86
N GLU A 267 5.18 14.97 18.08
CA GLU A 267 4.91 13.54 18.32
C GLU A 267 3.60 13.09 17.64
N GLN A 268 2.55 13.92 17.71
CA GLN A 268 1.29 13.65 17.03
C GLN A 268 1.45 13.64 15.50
N LYS A 269 2.22 14.58 14.93
CA LYS A 269 2.51 14.63 13.49
C LYS A 269 3.31 13.41 13.02
N ALA A 270 4.29 12.98 13.81
CA ALA A 270 5.05 11.76 13.53
C ALA A 270 4.16 10.52 13.52
N LEU A 271 3.23 10.42 14.49
CA LEU A 271 2.27 9.32 14.55
C LEU A 271 1.37 9.27 13.32
N LEU A 272 0.87 10.42 12.86
CA LEU A 272 0.08 10.49 11.63
C LEU A 272 0.88 10.06 10.39
N ALA A 273 2.14 10.48 10.28
CA ALA A 273 3.00 10.07 9.18
C ALA A 273 3.16 8.54 9.15
N VAL A 274 3.34 7.90 10.31
CA VAL A 274 3.44 6.44 10.42
C VAL A 274 2.12 5.77 10.04
N GLN A 275 0.98 6.27 10.52
CA GLN A 275 -0.34 5.73 10.16
C GLN A 275 -0.59 5.82 8.64
N CYS A 276 -0.24 6.94 8.02
CA CYS A 276 -0.34 7.12 6.58
C CYS A 276 0.56 6.14 5.82
N SER A 277 1.80 5.93 6.27
CA SER A 277 2.70 4.94 5.66
C SER A 277 2.18 3.51 5.79
N LEU A 278 1.72 3.12 6.98
CA LEU A 278 1.09 1.80 7.21
C LEU A 278 -0.14 1.60 6.32
N LEU A 279 -0.97 2.62 6.17
CA LEU A 279 -2.15 2.57 5.32
C LEU A 279 -1.78 2.43 3.83
N LYS A 280 -0.74 3.10 3.35
CA LYS A 280 -0.22 2.94 1.97
C LYS A 280 0.28 1.52 1.72
N ILE A 281 1.07 0.98 2.64
CA ILE A 281 1.57 -0.40 2.57
C ILE A 281 0.40 -1.39 2.56
N LEU A 282 -0.56 -1.23 3.49
CA LEU A 282 -1.75 -2.07 3.58
C LEU A 282 -2.59 -2.00 2.29
N SER A 283 -2.79 -0.81 1.74
CA SER A 283 -3.51 -0.59 0.48
C SER A 283 -2.88 -1.37 -0.68
N LYS A 284 -1.56 -1.22 -0.87
CA LYS A 284 -0.82 -1.93 -1.92
C LYS A 284 -0.82 -3.44 -1.67
N THR A 285 -0.72 -3.86 -0.41
CA THR A 285 -0.75 -5.27 -0.01
C THR A 285 -2.08 -5.91 -0.39
N LEU A 286 -3.20 -5.29 -0.05
CA LEU A 286 -4.54 -5.79 -0.40
C LEU A 286 -4.77 -5.80 -1.91
N ALA A 287 -4.32 -4.76 -2.63
CA ALA A 287 -4.37 -4.74 -4.09
C ALA A 287 -3.51 -5.84 -4.73
N THR A 288 -2.38 -6.20 -4.11
CA THR A 288 -1.53 -7.31 -4.57
C THR A 288 -2.23 -8.65 -4.32
N LEU A 289 -2.79 -8.84 -3.11
CA LEU A 289 -3.56 -10.03 -2.76
C LEU A 289 -4.78 -10.21 -3.67
N GLN A 290 -5.39 -9.12 -4.16
CA GLN A 290 -6.47 -9.19 -5.14
C GLN A 290 -6.06 -9.95 -6.42
N HIS A 291 -4.81 -9.82 -6.88
CA HIS A 291 -4.32 -10.55 -8.05
C HIS A 291 -4.17 -12.05 -7.81
N PHE A 292 -4.00 -12.45 -6.55
CA PHE A 292 -3.89 -13.85 -6.13
C PHE A 292 -5.21 -14.47 -5.69
N THR A 293 -6.33 -13.75 -5.86
CA THR A 293 -7.66 -14.26 -5.55
C THR A 293 -8.52 -14.40 -6.81
N PRO A 294 -9.47 -15.35 -6.82
CA PRO A 294 -10.43 -15.53 -7.91
C PRO A 294 -11.18 -14.24 -8.28
N ASP A 295 -11.63 -14.14 -9.53
CA ASP A 295 -12.44 -12.98 -9.94
C ASP A 295 -13.89 -13.08 -9.44
N CYS A 296 -14.21 -12.29 -8.41
CA CYS A 296 -15.56 -12.20 -7.84
C CYS A 296 -16.65 -11.91 -8.87
N CYS A 297 -16.38 -11.07 -9.87
CA CYS A 297 -17.38 -10.72 -10.88
C CYS A 297 -17.73 -11.93 -11.74
N GLN A 298 -16.74 -12.71 -12.17
CA GLN A 298 -16.99 -13.95 -12.94
C GLN A 298 -17.72 -14.98 -12.08
N ILE A 299 -17.33 -15.11 -10.81
CA ILE A 299 -17.96 -16.04 -9.85
C ILE A 299 -19.43 -15.71 -9.60
N LEU A 300 -19.75 -14.42 -9.39
CA LEU A 300 -21.12 -13.96 -9.15
C LEU A 300 -21.96 -14.02 -10.44
N LEU A 301 -21.37 -13.72 -11.61
CA LEU A 301 -22.05 -13.82 -12.90
C LEU A 301 -22.41 -15.27 -13.26
N ASP A 302 -21.56 -16.25 -12.93
CA ASP A 302 -21.89 -17.68 -13.10
C ASP A 302 -23.10 -18.09 -12.25
N GLN A 303 -23.22 -17.55 -11.03
CA GLN A 303 -24.36 -17.80 -10.14
C GLN A 303 -25.64 -17.10 -10.61
N VAL A 304 -25.52 -15.88 -11.15
CA VAL A 304 -26.66 -15.13 -11.73
C VAL A 304 -27.13 -15.76 -13.04
N SER A 305 -26.22 -16.35 -13.84
CA SER A 305 -26.57 -16.98 -15.13
C SER A 305 -27.45 -18.22 -14.97
N LEU A 306 -27.29 -18.97 -13.88
CA LEU A 306 -28.19 -20.07 -13.48
C LEU A 306 -29.57 -19.59 -13.00
N LEU A 307 -29.72 -18.29 -12.74
CA LEU A 307 -30.94 -17.63 -12.24
C LEU A 307 -31.61 -16.72 -13.30
N ILE A 308 -31.02 -16.56 -14.49
CA ILE A 308 -31.55 -15.72 -15.56
C ILE A 308 -33.01 -16.05 -15.97
N PRO A 309 -33.48 -17.31 -15.98
CA PRO A 309 -34.87 -17.58 -16.34
C PRO A 309 -35.91 -17.09 -15.32
N LEU A 310 -35.50 -16.70 -14.10
CA LEU A 310 -36.43 -16.35 -13.00
C LEU A 310 -36.41 -14.86 -12.61
N LEU A 311 -35.57 -14.02 -13.22
CA LEU A 311 -35.30 -12.66 -12.71
C LEU A 311 -35.28 -11.50 -13.71
N LEU A 312 -35.81 -11.62 -14.94
CA LEU A 312 -35.97 -10.45 -15.80
C LEU A 312 -37.45 -10.09 -15.98
N PRO A 313 -37.81 -8.87 -15.55
CA PRO A 313 -37.56 -7.73 -16.44
C PRO A 313 -36.53 -6.66 -15.98
N ASN A 314 -35.94 -6.71 -14.78
CA ASN A 314 -35.22 -5.52 -14.24
C ASN A 314 -33.68 -5.61 -14.14
N VAL A 315 -33.02 -6.65 -14.67
CA VAL A 315 -31.55 -6.82 -14.57
C VAL A 315 -30.82 -6.34 -15.85
N VAL A 316 -31.20 -5.18 -16.39
CA VAL A 316 -30.49 -4.57 -17.54
C VAL A 316 -29.44 -3.53 -17.08
N ALA A 317 -29.34 -3.23 -15.78
CA ALA A 317 -28.44 -2.21 -15.25
C ALA A 317 -27.27 -2.79 -14.41
N PHE A 318 -26.43 -3.65 -15.00
CA PHE A 318 -25.09 -3.97 -14.45
C PHE A 318 -23.87 -3.23 -15.09
N PRO A 319 -23.95 -2.00 -15.66
CA PRO A 319 -22.75 -1.21 -15.96
C PRO A 319 -22.14 -0.52 -14.72
N SER A 320 -22.83 -0.50 -13.57
CA SER A 320 -22.49 0.34 -12.41
C SER A 320 -21.27 -0.13 -11.60
N VAL A 321 -20.91 -1.41 -11.69
CA VAL A 321 -19.69 -1.98 -11.07
C VAL A 321 -18.41 -1.40 -11.72
N CYS A 322 -18.52 -0.83 -12.93
CA CYS A 322 -17.42 -0.16 -13.63
C CYS A 322 -17.20 1.31 -13.21
N ARG A 323 -18.01 1.86 -12.30
CA ARG A 323 -17.78 3.20 -11.71
C ARG A 323 -17.03 3.13 -10.38
N MET A 324 -16.18 2.13 -10.17
CA MET A 324 -15.16 2.23 -9.13
C MET A 324 -14.12 3.30 -9.55
N SER A 325 -13.37 3.82 -8.58
CA SER A 325 -12.44 4.95 -8.75
C SER A 325 -11.51 4.79 -9.98
N PRO A 326 -10.92 5.87 -10.52
CA PRO A 326 -9.97 5.77 -11.64
C PRO A 326 -8.83 4.74 -11.42
N CYS A 327 -8.44 4.50 -10.16
CA CYS A 327 -7.45 3.47 -9.80
C CYS A 327 -8.00 2.04 -9.93
N SER A 328 -9.23 1.80 -9.47
CA SER A 328 -9.88 0.49 -9.56
C SER A 328 -10.21 0.10 -11.02
N ARG A 329 -10.41 1.09 -11.91
CA ARG A 329 -10.56 0.86 -13.37
C ARG A 329 -9.31 0.29 -14.04
N LEU A 330 -8.13 0.61 -13.53
CA LEU A 330 -6.86 0.12 -14.12
C LEU A 330 -6.69 -1.40 -13.85
N CYS A 331 -7.09 -1.87 -12.67
CA CYS A 331 -7.03 -3.29 -12.31
C CYS A 331 -8.15 -4.11 -12.98
N ILE A 332 -9.38 -3.59 -13.03
CA ILE A 332 -10.52 -4.29 -13.65
C ILE A 332 -10.39 -4.36 -15.18
N ASN A 333 -9.86 -3.32 -15.84
CA ASN A 333 -9.68 -3.34 -17.30
C ASN A 333 -8.57 -4.30 -17.78
N LYS A 334 -7.61 -4.68 -16.93
CA LYS A 334 -6.57 -5.69 -17.28
C LYS A 334 -7.15 -7.10 -17.38
N LYS A 335 -8.10 -7.50 -16.52
CA LYS A 335 -8.75 -8.84 -16.56
C LYS A 335 -9.77 -8.99 -17.71
N ARG A 336 -10.20 -7.90 -18.37
CA ARG A 336 -11.21 -7.93 -19.46
C ARG A 336 -10.68 -8.29 -20.84
N ARG A 337 -9.37 -8.31 -21.09
CA ARG A 337 -8.83 -8.53 -22.46
C ARG A 337 -8.83 -9.97 -22.95
N VAL A 338 -9.30 -10.93 -22.15
CA VAL A 338 -9.41 -12.34 -22.56
C VAL A 338 -10.81 -12.82 -22.19
N LEU A 339 -11.77 -12.56 -23.07
CA LEU A 339 -13.09 -13.20 -23.06
C LEU A 339 -13.15 -14.19 -24.24
N PRO A 340 -12.60 -15.41 -24.12
CA PRO A 340 -13.10 -16.55 -24.85
C PRO A 340 -14.20 -17.21 -24.01
N VAL A 341 -15.28 -17.59 -24.71
CA VAL A 341 -16.19 -18.72 -24.46
C VAL A 341 -16.18 -19.34 -23.05
N ARG A 342 -17.34 -19.29 -22.38
CA ARG A 342 -17.80 -20.12 -21.24
C ARG A 342 -16.84 -21.24 -20.79
N GLN A 343 -15.81 -20.89 -20.04
CA GLN A 343 -15.10 -21.84 -19.18
C GLN A 343 -15.41 -21.43 -17.75
N SER A 344 -16.00 -22.35 -16.99
CA SER A 344 -16.14 -22.20 -15.54
C SER A 344 -14.76 -21.93 -14.95
N MET A 345 -14.62 -20.88 -14.15
CA MET A 345 -13.34 -20.57 -13.49
C MET A 345 -12.91 -21.75 -12.61
N ASP A 346 -11.70 -22.25 -12.84
CA ASP A 346 -11.11 -23.27 -11.98
C ASP A 346 -10.62 -22.63 -10.68
N LEU A 347 -11.37 -22.85 -9.60
CA LEU A 347 -11.04 -22.31 -8.28
C LEU A 347 -9.88 -23.08 -7.61
N ALA A 348 -9.53 -24.27 -8.12
CA ALA A 348 -8.41 -25.05 -7.61
C ALA A 348 -7.05 -24.41 -7.93
N GLU A 349 -6.96 -23.58 -8.99
CA GLU A 349 -5.76 -22.80 -9.33
C GLU A 349 -5.39 -21.80 -8.22
N TYR A 350 -6.38 -21.31 -7.47
CA TYR A 350 -6.20 -20.33 -6.41
C TYR A 350 -6.01 -20.99 -5.06
N ARG A 351 -5.19 -20.39 -4.21
CA ARG A 351 -4.95 -20.87 -2.83
C ARG A 351 -5.89 -20.21 -1.82
N THR A 352 -6.12 -20.91 -0.71
CA THR A 352 -6.66 -20.28 0.51
C THR A 352 -5.56 -19.42 1.11
N LEU A 353 -5.78 -18.11 1.14
CA LEU A 353 -4.83 -17.12 1.67
C LEU A 353 -5.11 -16.80 3.14
N PHE A 354 -6.37 -16.90 3.57
CA PHE A 354 -6.81 -16.59 4.93
C PHE A 354 -7.52 -17.78 5.56
N VAL A 355 -7.14 -18.11 6.80
CA VAL A 355 -7.74 -19.20 7.58
C VAL A 355 -9.17 -18.84 7.97
N LEU A 356 -10.07 -19.84 7.98
CA LEU A 356 -11.46 -19.70 8.40
C LEU A 356 -11.59 -19.50 9.92
N SER A 357 -11.21 -18.32 10.39
CA SER A 357 -11.45 -17.82 11.75
C SER A 357 -11.95 -16.37 11.67
N PHE A 358 -12.81 -16.01 12.61
CA PHE A 358 -13.38 -14.66 12.76
C PHE A 358 -12.82 -13.92 13.97
N THR A 359 -11.81 -14.50 14.63
CA THR A 359 -11.12 -13.89 15.76
C THR A 359 -10.43 -12.60 15.34
N THR A 360 -10.53 -11.57 16.19
CA THR A 360 -9.80 -10.30 16.02
C THR A 360 -8.29 -10.58 15.90
N PRO A 361 -7.56 -9.90 15.00
CA PRO A 361 -6.13 -10.12 14.84
C PRO A 361 -5.38 -9.82 16.14
N ALA A 362 -4.63 -10.81 16.62
CA ALA A 362 -3.68 -10.66 17.72
C ALA A 362 -2.29 -10.29 17.18
N PHE A 363 -1.47 -9.63 18.01
CA PHE A 363 -0.05 -9.38 17.71
C PHE A 363 0.80 -10.58 18.11
N ASP A 364 0.37 -11.75 17.66
CA ASP A 364 1.12 -12.99 17.83
C ASP A 364 1.66 -13.38 16.44
N PRO A 365 2.99 -13.45 16.27
CA PRO A 365 3.60 -13.82 15.00
C PRO A 365 3.23 -15.23 14.52
N ASP A 366 2.77 -16.11 15.42
CA ASP A 366 2.45 -17.50 15.14
C ASP A 366 0.97 -17.69 14.77
N VAL A 367 0.14 -16.67 14.96
CA VAL A 367 -1.29 -16.72 14.60
C VAL A 367 -1.47 -16.38 13.13
N ALA A 368 -1.93 -17.37 12.36
CA ALA A 368 -2.17 -17.24 10.94
C ALA A 368 -3.27 -16.18 10.62
N PRO A 369 -3.08 -15.38 9.56
CA PRO A 369 -4.09 -14.45 9.07
C PRO A 369 -5.41 -15.13 8.72
N SER A 370 -6.51 -14.48 9.10
CA SER A 370 -7.85 -15.06 9.02
C SER A 370 -8.89 -14.10 8.44
N PHE A 371 -10.12 -14.57 8.23
CA PHE A 371 -11.25 -13.71 7.86
C PHE A 371 -11.46 -12.58 8.88
N GLY A 372 -11.19 -12.84 10.17
CA GLY A 372 -11.20 -11.84 11.23
C GLY A 372 -10.17 -10.73 11.01
N THR A 373 -9.01 -11.03 10.43
CA THR A 373 -8.01 -10.03 10.03
C THR A 373 -8.59 -9.06 9.00
N LEU A 374 -9.24 -9.56 7.95
CA LEU A 374 -9.84 -8.74 6.89
C LEU A 374 -11.02 -7.91 7.41
N LEU A 375 -11.86 -8.47 8.28
CA LEU A 375 -12.96 -7.73 8.92
C LEU A 375 -12.43 -6.61 9.83
N ALA A 376 -11.37 -6.89 10.61
CA ALA A 376 -10.71 -5.87 11.41
C ALA A 376 -10.11 -4.77 10.54
N THR A 377 -9.51 -5.11 9.39
CA THR A 377 -8.99 -4.12 8.42
C THR A 377 -10.09 -3.15 7.96
N ILE A 378 -11.25 -3.67 7.60
CA ILE A 378 -12.40 -2.85 7.18
C ILE A 378 -12.87 -1.94 8.33
N ASN A 379 -12.97 -2.49 9.54
CA ASN A 379 -13.38 -1.73 10.72
C ASN A 379 -12.39 -0.61 11.07
N VAL A 380 -11.08 -0.88 11.00
CA VAL A 380 -10.03 0.13 11.22
C VAL A 380 -10.15 1.25 10.18
N ALA A 381 -10.27 0.91 8.89
CA ALA A 381 -10.41 1.90 7.84
C ALA A 381 -11.69 2.74 8.01
N LEU A 382 -12.81 2.11 8.36
CA LEU A 382 -14.08 2.80 8.62
C LEU A 382 -14.01 3.70 9.87
N SER A 383 -13.32 3.25 10.92
CA SER A 383 -13.09 4.05 12.13
C SER A 383 -12.24 5.29 11.82
N MET A 384 -11.14 5.12 11.10
CA MET A 384 -10.29 6.23 10.65
C MET A 384 -11.07 7.23 9.79
N LEU A 385 -11.91 6.74 8.89
CA LEU A 385 -12.77 7.58 8.05
C LEU A 385 -13.80 8.37 8.89
N GLY A 386 -14.38 7.74 9.91
CA GLY A 386 -15.32 8.39 10.83
C GLY A 386 -14.66 9.40 11.78
N GLU A 387 -13.41 9.20 12.19
CA GLU A 387 -12.64 10.17 12.98
C GLU A 387 -12.41 11.48 12.21
N MET A 388 -12.28 11.41 10.89
CA MET A 388 -12.06 12.59 10.02
C MET A 388 -13.31 13.46 9.85
N GLU A 389 -14.52 12.95 10.11
CA GLU A 389 -15.77 13.69 9.95
C GLU A 389 -16.32 14.30 11.25
N LYS A 390 -15.91 13.77 12.41
CA LYS A 390 -16.60 14.01 13.69
C LYS A 390 -16.27 15.33 14.40
N LYS A 391 -15.36 16.20 13.93
CA LYS A 391 -14.97 17.39 14.70
C LYS A 391 -14.93 18.68 13.88
N LYS A 392 -16.02 19.45 14.03
CA LYS A 392 -16.17 20.85 13.63
C LYS A 392 -15.94 21.83 14.81
N GLU A 393 -15.39 21.37 15.95
CA GLU A 393 -15.06 22.20 17.13
C GLU A 393 -13.55 22.20 17.46
N PRO A 394 -12.99 23.31 17.98
CA PRO A 394 -11.57 23.66 17.82
C PRO A 394 -10.60 23.13 18.90
N VAL A 395 -10.99 22.25 19.84
CA VAL A 395 -10.17 21.99 21.05
C VAL A 395 -9.57 20.57 21.13
N SER A 396 -9.40 19.88 20.00
CA SER A 396 -8.49 18.72 19.97
C SER A 396 -7.82 18.60 18.61
N LEU A 397 -6.50 18.80 18.58
CA LEU A 397 -5.66 18.67 17.39
C LEU A 397 -5.78 17.26 16.83
N SER A 398 -6.61 17.10 15.79
CA SER A 398 -6.82 15.84 15.08
C SER A 398 -6.24 15.92 13.66
N ILE A 399 -6.21 14.79 12.95
CA ILE A 399 -5.69 14.61 11.58
C ILE A 399 -6.08 15.76 10.62
N ALA A 400 -7.29 16.31 10.77
CA ALA A 400 -7.83 17.36 9.92
C ALA A 400 -7.28 18.77 10.23
N SER A 401 -6.70 19.01 11.41
CA SER A 401 -6.13 20.31 11.80
C SER A 401 -4.72 20.54 11.28
N LEU A 402 -4.04 19.48 10.82
CA LEU A 402 -2.62 19.48 10.46
C LEU A 402 -2.36 19.20 8.98
N ALA A 403 -3.41 18.92 8.19
CA ALA A 403 -3.31 18.49 6.80
C ALA A 403 -4.10 19.42 5.88
N SER A 404 -3.61 19.62 4.65
CA SER A 404 -4.32 20.41 3.63
C SER A 404 -5.64 19.74 3.22
N VAL A 405 -6.58 20.50 2.68
CA VAL A 405 -7.86 19.95 2.15
C VAL A 405 -7.60 18.85 1.10
N GLU A 406 -6.54 19.00 0.32
CA GLU A 406 -6.10 18.04 -0.70
C GLU A 406 -5.57 16.74 -0.07
N GLU A 407 -4.77 16.84 1.00
CA GLU A 407 -4.25 15.69 1.74
C GLU A 407 -5.37 14.90 2.44
N ILE A 408 -6.35 15.61 3.01
CA ILE A 408 -7.53 14.99 3.62
C ILE A 408 -8.32 14.23 2.55
N GLN A 409 -8.53 14.81 1.37
CA GLN A 409 -9.24 14.16 0.28
C GLN A 409 -8.46 12.95 -0.27
N ALA A 410 -7.14 13.05 -0.39
CA ALA A 410 -6.28 11.95 -0.79
C ALA A 410 -6.33 10.80 0.21
N LEU A 411 -6.32 11.10 1.51
CA LEU A 411 -6.41 10.12 2.58
C LEU A 411 -7.78 9.42 2.62
N LYS A 412 -8.87 10.17 2.43
CA LYS A 412 -10.22 9.59 2.24
C LYS A 412 -10.26 8.63 1.05
N SER A 413 -9.68 9.03 -0.07
CA SER A 413 -9.61 8.20 -1.28
C SER A 413 -8.79 6.92 -1.04
N LEU A 414 -7.69 7.02 -0.27
CA LEU A 414 -6.86 5.88 0.11
C LEU A 414 -7.61 4.91 1.04
N LEU A 415 -8.35 5.42 2.03
CA LEU A 415 -9.18 4.60 2.92
C LEU A 415 -10.28 3.85 2.15
N MET A 416 -10.96 4.54 1.22
CA MET A 416 -11.95 3.92 0.34
C MET A 416 -11.32 2.83 -0.53
N PHE A 417 -10.18 3.12 -1.16
CA PHE A 417 -9.43 2.14 -1.93
C PHE A 417 -9.01 0.92 -1.09
N THR A 418 -8.57 1.14 0.15
CA THR A 418 -8.21 0.08 1.10
C THR A 418 -9.41 -0.82 1.36
N MET A 419 -10.57 -0.23 1.69
CA MET A 419 -11.80 -0.98 1.97
C MET A 419 -12.28 -1.75 0.74
N GLU A 420 -12.30 -1.13 -0.44
CA GLU A 420 -12.69 -1.79 -1.71
C GLU A 420 -11.87 -3.06 -1.96
N ASN A 421 -10.55 -2.97 -1.87
CA ASN A 421 -9.67 -4.12 -2.06
C ASN A 421 -9.84 -5.17 -0.96
N CYS A 422 -10.03 -4.74 0.29
CA CYS A 422 -10.27 -5.65 1.41
C CYS A 422 -11.58 -6.44 1.25
N PHE A 423 -12.67 -5.76 0.91
CA PHE A 423 -13.94 -6.41 0.61
C PHE A 423 -13.82 -7.38 -0.57
N TYR A 424 -13.09 -7.01 -1.62
CA TYR A 424 -12.88 -7.91 -2.75
C TYR A 424 -12.15 -9.19 -2.33
N VAL A 425 -11.02 -9.07 -1.64
CA VAL A 425 -10.23 -10.22 -1.16
C VAL A 425 -11.07 -11.11 -0.23
N LEU A 426 -11.79 -10.49 0.71
CA LEU A 426 -12.68 -11.15 1.66
C LEU A 426 -13.77 -11.97 0.94
N ILE A 427 -14.50 -11.34 0.02
CA ILE A 427 -15.57 -11.99 -0.73
C ILE A 427 -15.02 -13.07 -1.65
N SER A 428 -13.89 -12.82 -2.32
CA SER A 428 -13.27 -13.78 -3.22
C SER A 428 -12.85 -15.06 -2.50
N GLN A 429 -12.16 -14.91 -1.36
CA GLN A 429 -11.72 -16.02 -0.52
C GLN A 429 -12.92 -16.73 0.12
N ALA A 430 -13.97 -16.00 0.52
CA ALA A 430 -15.19 -16.62 1.02
C ALA A 430 -15.86 -17.51 -0.04
N VAL A 431 -16.04 -17.03 -1.27
CA VAL A 431 -16.67 -17.84 -2.32
C VAL A 431 -15.80 -19.03 -2.70
N ARG A 432 -14.47 -18.84 -2.77
CA ARG A 432 -13.53 -19.96 -2.94
C ARG A 432 -13.79 -21.03 -1.89
N CYS A 433 -13.86 -20.66 -0.61
CA CYS A 433 -14.12 -21.60 0.48
C CYS A 433 -15.50 -22.29 0.36
N LEU A 434 -16.55 -21.55 -0.01
CA LEU A 434 -17.89 -22.13 -0.18
C LEU A 434 -17.94 -23.16 -1.31
N LYS A 435 -17.18 -22.94 -2.39
CA LYS A 435 -17.10 -23.83 -3.56
C LYS A 435 -16.05 -24.94 -3.43
N ASP A 436 -15.12 -24.84 -2.48
CA ASP A 436 -14.08 -25.83 -2.25
C ASP A 436 -14.69 -27.14 -1.69
N PRO A 437 -14.59 -28.28 -2.38
CA PRO A 437 -15.16 -29.54 -1.92
C PRO A 437 -14.46 -30.12 -0.69
N SER A 438 -13.22 -29.70 -0.41
CA SER A 438 -12.44 -30.19 0.75
C SER A 438 -12.89 -29.59 2.09
N ILE A 439 -13.62 -28.47 2.06
CA ILE A 439 -14.09 -27.79 3.27
C ILE A 439 -15.37 -28.45 3.78
N LEU A 440 -15.38 -28.78 5.08
CA LEU A 440 -16.51 -29.45 5.72
C LEU A 440 -17.81 -28.61 5.59
N PRO A 441 -18.97 -29.25 5.35
CA PRO A 441 -20.26 -28.55 5.27
C PRO A 441 -20.55 -27.67 6.49
N ARG A 442 -20.15 -28.12 7.69
CA ARG A 442 -20.27 -27.35 8.93
C ARG A 442 -19.52 -26.03 8.89
N ASP A 443 -18.28 -26.05 8.38
CA ASP A 443 -17.43 -24.87 8.27
C ASP A 443 -17.97 -23.90 7.22
N LYS A 444 -18.54 -24.42 6.12
CA LYS A 444 -19.26 -23.59 5.14
C LYS A 444 -20.48 -22.90 5.75
N GLN A 445 -21.27 -23.60 6.56
CA GLN A 445 -22.41 -23.00 7.26
C GLN A 445 -21.96 -21.93 8.26
N ARG A 446 -20.90 -22.19 9.02
CA ARG A 446 -20.28 -21.19 9.91
C ARG A 446 -19.81 -19.96 9.14
N LEU A 447 -19.11 -20.16 8.01
CA LEU A 447 -18.69 -19.07 7.13
C LEU A 447 -19.90 -18.25 6.68
N LYS A 448 -20.98 -18.89 6.24
CA LYS A 448 -22.19 -18.17 5.81
C LYS A 448 -22.82 -17.35 6.93
N GLN A 449 -22.98 -17.92 8.11
CA GLN A 449 -23.62 -17.28 9.26
C GLN A 449 -22.80 -16.10 9.79
N GLU A 450 -21.54 -16.35 10.16
CA GLU A 450 -20.65 -15.35 10.75
C GLU A 450 -20.40 -14.20 9.78
N LEU A 451 -19.93 -14.51 8.55
CA LEU A 451 -19.64 -13.49 7.55
C LEU A 451 -20.89 -12.72 7.12
N GLY A 452 -22.04 -13.40 7.00
CA GLY A 452 -23.31 -12.76 6.68
C GLY A 452 -23.72 -11.74 7.75
N SER A 453 -23.54 -12.07 9.02
CA SER A 453 -23.87 -11.18 10.16
C SER A 453 -22.92 -9.98 10.25
N GLU A 454 -21.61 -10.21 10.12
CA GLU A 454 -20.56 -9.18 10.16
C GLU A 454 -20.70 -8.20 9.00
N LEU A 455 -20.88 -8.70 7.77
CA LEU A 455 -21.09 -7.86 6.59
C LEU A 455 -22.39 -7.06 6.68
N SER A 456 -23.45 -7.61 7.26
CA SER A 456 -24.72 -6.87 7.46
C SER A 456 -24.54 -5.70 8.43
N THR A 457 -23.76 -5.91 9.49
CA THR A 457 -23.40 -4.86 10.46
C THR A 457 -22.52 -3.79 9.81
N LEU A 458 -21.49 -4.20 9.07
CA LEU A 458 -20.59 -3.31 8.33
C LEU A 458 -21.33 -2.47 7.28
N LEU A 459 -22.22 -3.10 6.50
CA LEU A 459 -23.06 -2.44 5.51
C LEU A 459 -23.95 -1.36 6.14
N SER A 460 -24.49 -1.64 7.33
CA SER A 460 -25.31 -0.68 8.09
C SER A 460 -24.47 0.54 8.50
N SER A 461 -23.25 0.31 8.98
CA SER A 461 -22.30 1.37 9.35
C SER A 461 -21.85 2.21 8.15
N LEU A 462 -21.49 1.57 7.03
CA LEU A 462 -21.13 2.24 5.77
C LEU A 462 -22.31 3.07 5.24
N SER A 463 -23.51 2.49 5.19
CA SER A 463 -24.70 3.19 4.70
C SER A 463 -25.03 4.42 5.54
N ARG A 464 -24.85 4.36 6.86
CA ARG A 464 -25.00 5.53 7.75
C ARG A 464 -23.97 6.61 7.47
N HIS A 465 -22.72 6.22 7.21
CA HIS A 465 -21.64 7.15 6.87
C HIS A 465 -21.93 7.90 5.56
N PHE A 466 -22.24 7.21 4.47
CA PHE A 466 -22.51 7.86 3.17
C PHE A 466 -23.79 8.69 3.14
N ARG A 467 -24.82 8.32 3.92
CA ARG A 467 -26.01 9.17 4.08
C ARG A 467 -25.70 10.49 4.77
N ARG A 468 -24.68 10.52 5.64
CA ARG A 468 -24.29 11.72 6.41
C ARG A 468 -23.48 12.73 5.59
N GLY A 469 -22.81 12.27 4.54
CA GLY A 469 -22.00 13.11 3.63
C GLY A 469 -22.78 13.74 2.47
N SER A 470 -24.08 13.45 2.31
CA SER A 470 -24.92 14.07 1.29
C SER A 470 -25.39 15.45 1.78
N PRO A 471 -25.20 16.56 1.03
CA PRO A 471 -25.77 17.84 1.43
C PRO A 471 -27.29 17.72 1.43
N SER A 472 -27.88 17.82 2.62
CA SER A 472 -29.31 18.09 2.75
C SER A 472 -29.55 19.50 2.20
N SER A 473 -30.12 19.59 0.99
CA SER A 473 -30.64 20.85 0.46
C SER A 473 -31.61 21.47 1.48
N PRO A 474 -31.56 22.79 1.72
CA PRO A 474 -32.44 23.42 2.69
C PRO A 474 -33.85 23.46 2.11
N SER A 475 -34.76 22.65 2.65
CA SER A 475 -36.19 22.87 2.41
C SER A 475 -36.59 24.15 3.14
N SER A 476 -36.99 25.14 2.35
CA SER A 476 -37.53 26.43 2.77
C SER A 476 -38.57 26.28 3.88
N GLY A 477 -38.50 27.20 4.84
CA GLY A 477 -39.35 27.24 6.01
C GLY A 477 -40.85 27.34 5.70
N VAL A 478 -41.60 26.54 6.47
CA VAL A 478 -42.83 26.87 7.21
C VAL A 478 -43.76 27.94 6.60
N LEU A 479 -44.95 27.48 6.20
CA LEU A 479 -46.24 28.12 6.49
C LEU A 479 -47.29 27.00 6.70
N PRO A 480 -48.17 27.08 7.72
CA PRO A 480 -49.18 26.06 7.95
C PRO A 480 -50.48 26.42 7.23
N SER A 481 -51.06 25.49 6.47
CA SER A 481 -52.48 25.56 6.10
C SER A 481 -53.08 24.18 5.91
N THR A 482 -54.29 24.05 6.44
CA THR A 482 -55.11 22.88 6.72
C THR A 482 -55.79 22.26 5.49
N GLN A 483 -55.69 20.93 5.30
CA GLN A 483 -56.81 20.00 5.04
C GLN A 483 -56.34 18.56 4.69
N PRO A 484 -57.15 17.51 4.96
CA PRO A 484 -56.76 16.10 4.81
C PRO A 484 -57.17 15.48 3.46
N LYS A 485 -56.29 14.66 2.85
CA LYS A 485 -56.64 13.70 1.77
C LYS A 485 -55.85 12.37 1.91
N PRO A 486 -56.37 11.24 1.38
CA PRO A 486 -56.12 9.87 1.88
C PRO A 486 -54.82 9.23 1.34
N PRO A 487 -54.43 8.03 1.85
CA PRO A 487 -53.11 7.46 1.62
C PRO A 487 -53.02 6.73 0.27
N THR A 488 -51.99 7.05 -0.52
CA THR A 488 -51.54 6.22 -1.64
C THR A 488 -50.28 5.45 -1.22
N PRO A 489 -50.24 4.12 -1.34
CA PRO A 489 -49.08 3.32 -0.94
C PRO A 489 -48.03 3.30 -2.05
N GLY A 490 -46.77 3.53 -1.68
CA GLY A 490 -45.61 3.16 -2.51
C GLY A 490 -44.84 4.33 -3.11
N SER A 491 -43.84 4.80 -2.37
CA SER A 491 -42.62 5.33 -2.97
C SER A 491 -41.43 4.74 -2.22
N LYS A 492 -40.94 3.61 -2.74
CA LYS A 492 -39.57 3.17 -2.48
C LYS A 492 -38.67 4.27 -3.05
N ALA A 493 -38.07 5.08 -2.17
CA ALA A 493 -36.99 5.98 -2.54
C ALA A 493 -35.95 5.19 -3.35
N GLY A 494 -35.72 5.63 -4.59
CA GLY A 494 -34.95 4.92 -5.60
C GLY A 494 -33.51 4.61 -5.18
N GLN A 495 -33.04 3.44 -5.60
CA GLN A 495 -31.67 2.93 -5.42
C GLN A 495 -30.61 3.66 -6.27
N GLU A 496 -30.95 4.76 -6.95
CA GLU A 496 -30.09 5.38 -7.98
C GLU A 496 -28.85 6.13 -7.44
N GLY A 497 -28.72 6.31 -6.13
CA GLY A 497 -27.60 7.02 -5.49
C GLY A 497 -26.66 6.17 -4.64
N GLN A 498 -26.79 4.84 -4.61
CA GLN A 498 -26.01 3.99 -3.69
C GLN A 498 -24.61 3.68 -4.26
N GLU A 499 -23.57 3.84 -3.44
CA GLU A 499 -22.19 3.57 -3.88
C GLU A 499 -22.01 2.14 -4.43
N PRO A 500 -21.20 1.94 -5.50
CA PRO A 500 -21.02 0.63 -6.11
C PRO A 500 -20.46 -0.43 -5.15
N LEU A 501 -19.60 -0.03 -4.19
CA LEU A 501 -19.07 -0.91 -3.16
C LEU A 501 -20.19 -1.50 -2.28
N ILE A 502 -21.14 -0.65 -1.87
CA ILE A 502 -22.27 -1.07 -1.03
C ILE A 502 -23.15 -2.06 -1.79
N GLN A 503 -23.42 -1.80 -3.08
CA GLN A 503 -24.19 -2.70 -3.92
C GLN A 503 -23.51 -4.07 -4.07
N PHE A 504 -22.19 -4.07 -4.27
CA PHE A 504 -21.39 -5.28 -4.39
C PHE A 504 -21.44 -6.15 -3.12
N VAL A 505 -21.19 -5.55 -1.95
CA VAL A 505 -21.22 -6.28 -0.68
C VAL A 505 -22.64 -6.77 -0.37
N GLN A 506 -23.67 -5.96 -0.65
CA GLN A 506 -25.08 -6.39 -0.50
C GLN A 506 -25.43 -7.58 -1.39
N ALA A 507 -24.96 -7.61 -2.64
CA ALA A 507 -25.21 -8.73 -3.54
C ALA A 507 -24.60 -10.02 -3.00
N PHE A 508 -23.39 -9.95 -2.45
CA PHE A 508 -22.76 -11.09 -1.80
C PHE A 508 -23.48 -11.54 -0.53
N VAL A 509 -23.90 -10.62 0.34
CA VAL A 509 -24.67 -10.98 1.55
C VAL A 509 -25.95 -11.76 1.19
N ARG A 510 -26.67 -11.32 0.14
CA ARG A 510 -27.86 -12.06 -0.35
C ARG A 510 -27.52 -13.45 -0.90
N LEU A 511 -26.35 -13.62 -1.52
CA LEU A 511 -25.90 -14.93 -2.01
C LEU A 511 -25.63 -15.88 -0.85
N VAL A 512 -25.01 -15.38 0.22
CA VAL A 512 -24.62 -16.17 1.39
C VAL A 512 -25.81 -16.54 2.27
N GLN A 513 -26.84 -15.68 2.32
CA GLN A 513 -28.08 -15.90 3.06
C GLN A 513 -29.06 -16.87 2.37
N ARG A 514 -28.82 -17.19 1.09
CA ARG A 514 -29.49 -18.28 0.37
C ARG A 514 -28.74 -19.59 0.57
#